data_AF-A0A9X1V6B5-F1
#
_entry.id   AF-A0A9X1V6B5-F1
#
_cell.length_a   1.000
_cell.length_b   1.000
_cell.length_c   1.000
_cell.angle_alpha   90.00
_cell.angle_beta   90.00
_cell.angle_gamma   90.00
#
_symmetry.space_group_name_H-M   'P 1'
#
loop_
_entity.id
_entity.type
_entity.pdbx_description
1 polymer ?
#
loop_
_entity_poly.entity_id
_entity_poly.type
_entity_poly.pdbx_seq_one_letter_code
_entity_poly.pdbx_strand_id
1 'polypeptide(L)'
;MSLLDWTYLFLFITSLFGAVLFFGFTFRLRISYPLVFVVSHVTLASVTWVLFSITLIRHLIGWSEHQVQNSTIIYLLLGYLVFTFTYVIGIYFFFRYDAKRKHPGLQSIALHLALAGLTFVFVTSSYVVVTVTQNHSVVDHTLGAKSPVWFLVHRDQVIHSHQKQ
;
A
#
# COMPACT_ATOMS: atom_id res chain seq x y z
N MET A 1 0.44 15.99 1.21
CA MET A 1 0.40 14.51 1.24
C MET A 1 -0.79 14.05 0.44
N SER A 2 -0.57 13.12 -0.48
CA SER A 2 -1.61 12.48 -1.28
C SER A 2 -2.47 11.53 -0.41
N LEU A 3 -3.64 11.12 -0.92
CA LEU A 3 -4.48 10.10 -0.25
C LEU A 3 -3.74 8.75 -0.12
N LEU A 4 -2.89 8.43 -1.10
CA LEU A 4 -2.05 7.23 -1.07
C LEU A 4 -1.02 7.29 0.06
N ASP A 5 -0.42 8.46 0.32
CA ASP A 5 0.53 8.68 1.42
C ASP A 5 -0.15 8.45 2.78
N TRP A 6 -1.36 8.99 2.95
CA TRP A 6 -2.15 8.79 4.16
C TRP A 6 -2.53 7.32 4.34
N THR A 7 -2.98 6.66 3.27
CA THR A 7 -3.31 5.23 3.29
C THR A 7 -2.09 4.40 3.72
N TYR A 8 -0.91 4.70 3.16
CA TYR A 8 0.34 4.03 3.51
C TYR A 8 0.75 4.28 4.96
N LEU A 9 0.68 5.52 5.43
CA LEU A 9 1.02 5.87 6.81
C LEU A 9 0.10 5.17 7.82
N PHE A 10 -1.21 5.16 7.56
CA PHE A 10 -2.17 4.45 8.41
C PHE A 10 -1.96 2.94 8.38
N LEU A 11 -1.65 2.36 7.21
CA LEU A 11 -1.28 0.95 7.10
C LEU A 11 -0.03 0.65 7.93
N PHE A 12 1.02 1.47 7.82
CA PHE A 12 2.26 1.31 8.59
C PHE A 12 2.00 1.32 10.10
N ILE A 13 1.24 2.30 10.59
CA ILE A 13 0.87 2.38 12.02
C ILE A 13 0.02 1.16 12.42
N THR A 14 -0.93 0.75 11.57
CA THR A 14 -1.77 -0.44 11.82
C THR A 14 -0.92 -1.70 11.94
N SER A 15 0.02 -1.91 11.00
CA SER A 15 0.93 -3.06 10.98
C SER A 15 1.88 -3.05 12.16
N LEU A 16 2.45 -1.90 12.53
CA LEU A 16 3.32 -1.77 13.71
C LEU A 16 2.56 -2.13 14.98
N PHE A 17 1.34 -1.61 15.11
CA PHE A 17 0.49 -1.88 16.27
C PHE A 17 0.08 -3.36 16.34
N GLY A 18 -0.24 -3.98 15.20
CA GLY A 18 -0.51 -5.41 15.10
C GLY A 18 0.71 -6.27 15.47
N ALA A 19 1.91 -5.86 15.05
CA ALA A 19 3.16 -6.55 15.41
C ALA A 19 3.42 -6.50 16.93
N VAL A 20 3.18 -5.36 17.58
CA VAL A 20 3.27 -5.22 19.04
C VAL A 20 2.30 -6.18 19.75
N LEU A 21 1.05 -6.25 19.28
CA LEU A 21 0.06 -7.20 19.80
C LEU A 21 0.46 -8.66 19.59
N PHE A 22 1.08 -8.98 18.45
CA PHE A 22 1.59 -10.33 18.19
C PHE A 22 2.78 -10.69 19.09
N PHE A 23 3.73 -9.78 19.28
CA PHE A 23 4.90 -10.04 20.12
C PHE A 23 4.52 -10.31 21.57
N GLY A 24 3.68 -9.46 22.17
CA GLY A 24 3.24 -9.75 23.54
C GLY A 24 2.32 -10.97 23.64
N PHE A 25 1.71 -11.45 22.52
CA PHE A 25 0.99 -12.73 22.50
C PHE A 25 1.99 -13.89 22.55
N THR A 26 3.05 -13.81 21.74
CA THR A 26 4.09 -14.84 21.61
C THR A 26 4.92 -14.98 22.89
N PHE A 27 5.26 -13.87 23.56
CA PHE A 27 6.07 -13.86 24.77
C PHE A 27 5.26 -13.98 26.08
N ARG A 28 4.00 -14.46 26.02
CA ARG A 28 3.12 -14.51 27.20
C ARG A 28 3.69 -15.35 28.36
N LEU A 29 4.28 -14.66 29.33
CA LEU A 29 4.12 -14.92 30.77
C LEU A 29 2.82 -14.22 31.24
N ARG A 30 1.66 -14.88 31.09
CA ARG A 30 0.38 -14.57 31.81
C ARG A 30 -0.32 -13.19 31.68
N ILE A 31 -0.02 -12.33 30.70
CA ILE A 31 -0.75 -11.05 30.57
C ILE A 31 -2.05 -11.22 29.78
N SER A 32 -3.21 -11.06 30.42
CA SER A 32 -4.49 -10.85 29.73
C SER A 32 -4.42 -9.53 28.96
N TYR A 33 -4.54 -9.57 27.64
CA TYR A 33 -4.47 -8.35 26.84
C TYR A 33 -5.63 -7.43 27.18
N PRO A 34 -5.37 -6.14 27.49
CA PRO A 34 -6.44 -5.17 27.65
C PRO A 34 -7.23 -5.10 26.35
N LEU A 35 -8.53 -5.37 26.44
CA LEU A 35 -9.45 -5.33 25.29
C LEU A 35 -9.40 -3.97 24.58
N VAL A 36 -9.06 -2.91 25.31
CA VAL A 36 -8.83 -1.55 24.78
C VAL A 36 -7.80 -1.54 23.64
N PHE A 37 -6.66 -2.23 23.79
CA PHE A 37 -5.62 -2.23 22.75
C PHE A 37 -6.05 -3.02 21.51
N VAL A 38 -6.81 -4.10 21.69
CA VAL A 38 -7.35 -4.85 20.55
C VAL A 38 -8.40 -4.03 19.81
N VAL A 39 -9.31 -3.38 20.55
CA VAL A 39 -10.33 -2.50 19.97
C VAL A 39 -9.70 -1.33 19.23
N SER A 40 -8.65 -0.71 19.77
CA SER A 40 -7.95 0.37 19.07
C SER A 40 -7.29 -0.13 17.78
N HIS A 41 -6.77 -1.36 17.75
CA HIS A 41 -6.19 -1.96 16.55
C HIS A 41 -7.25 -2.21 15.48
N VAL A 42 -8.38 -2.81 15.88
CA VAL A 42 -9.52 -3.04 14.99
C VAL A 42 -10.06 -1.72 14.43
N THR A 43 -10.17 -0.70 15.27
CA THR A 43 -10.63 0.64 14.84
C THR A 43 -9.67 1.24 13.81
N LEU A 44 -8.36 1.18 14.09
CA LEU A 44 -7.33 1.68 13.18
C LEU A 44 -7.32 0.89 11.85
N ALA A 45 -7.44 -0.43 11.90
CA ALA A 45 -7.56 -1.28 10.73
C ALA A 45 -8.81 -0.95 9.89
N SER A 46 -9.93 -0.61 10.55
CA SER A 46 -11.17 -0.19 9.89
C SER A 46 -10.96 1.13 9.13
N VAL A 47 -10.31 2.12 9.76
CA VAL A 47 -9.97 3.40 9.11
C VAL A 47 -9.06 3.16 7.90
N THR A 48 -8.01 2.34 8.08
CA THR A 48 -7.09 1.97 6.99
C THR A 48 -7.83 1.29 5.84
N TRP A 49 -8.80 0.40 6.13
CA TRP A 49 -9.60 -0.29 5.12
C TRP A 49 -10.49 0.66 4.33
N VAL A 50 -11.13 1.63 4.99
CA VAL A 50 -11.91 2.67 4.32
C VAL A 50 -11.01 3.53 3.43
N LEU A 51 -9.88 4.01 3.94
CA LEU A 51 -8.93 4.82 3.15
C LEU A 51 -8.39 4.06 1.94
N PHE A 52 -8.04 2.78 2.11
CA PHE A 52 -7.56 1.94 1.02
C PHE A 52 -8.67 1.70 -0.02
N SER A 53 -9.92 1.49 0.41
CA SER A 53 -11.07 1.36 -0.50
C SER A 53 -11.24 2.61 -1.37
N ILE A 54 -11.20 3.81 -0.77
CA ILE A 54 -11.32 5.08 -1.50
C ILE A 54 -10.16 5.26 -2.48
N THR A 55 -8.93 4.95 -2.03
CA THR A 55 -7.72 5.02 -2.88
C THR A 55 -7.81 4.09 -4.08
N LEU A 56 -8.26 2.84 -3.88
CA LEU A 56 -8.42 1.87 -4.96
C LEU A 56 -9.48 2.34 -5.97
N ILE A 57 -10.65 2.78 -5.49
CA ILE A 57 -11.74 3.28 -6.36
C ILE A 57 -11.24 4.47 -7.20
N ARG A 58 -10.51 5.40 -6.60
CA ARG A 58 -9.95 6.56 -7.32
C ARG A 58 -8.99 6.14 -8.44
N HIS A 59 -8.14 5.15 -8.20
CA HIS A 59 -7.22 4.63 -9.22
C HIS A 59 -7.95 3.81 -10.30
N LEU A 60 -9.01 3.08 -9.94
CA LEU A 60 -9.83 2.34 -10.90
C LEU A 60 -10.65 3.27 -11.81
N ILE A 61 -11.21 4.36 -11.28
CA ILE A 61 -11.92 5.36 -12.07
C ILE A 61 -10.96 6.09 -13.02
N GLY A 62 -9.77 6.46 -12.53
CA GLY A 62 -8.73 7.10 -13.36
C GLY A 62 -8.04 6.17 -14.37
N TRP A 63 -8.30 4.86 -14.31
CA TRP A 63 -7.67 3.87 -15.18
C TRP A 63 -8.01 4.08 -16.66
N SER A 64 -9.19 4.63 -16.97
CA SER A 64 -9.59 4.89 -18.36
C SER A 64 -8.74 5.96 -19.05
N GLU A 65 -8.03 6.81 -18.30
CA GLU A 65 -7.32 7.97 -18.86
C GLU A 65 -5.83 7.71 -19.13
N HIS A 66 -5.16 6.81 -18.39
CA HIS A 66 -3.70 6.61 -18.49
C HIS A 66 -3.28 5.12 -18.42
N GLN A 67 -3.09 4.48 -19.59
CA GLN A 67 -2.65 3.06 -19.72
C GLN A 67 -1.30 2.71 -19.03
N VAL A 68 -0.49 3.71 -18.68
CA VAL A 68 0.86 3.51 -18.12
C VAL A 68 0.83 3.01 -16.66
N GLN A 69 -0.33 2.97 -16.00
CA GLN A 69 -0.48 2.62 -14.57
C GLN A 69 -0.94 1.18 -14.28
N ASN A 70 -0.94 0.27 -15.27
CA ASN A 70 -1.49 -1.08 -15.11
C ASN A 70 -0.85 -1.90 -13.96
N SER A 71 0.46 -1.80 -13.75
CA SER A 71 1.15 -2.54 -12.68
C SER A 71 0.74 -2.07 -11.28
N THR A 72 0.64 -0.76 -11.06
CA THR A 72 0.16 -0.18 -9.79
C THR A 72 -1.23 -0.69 -9.44
N ILE A 73 -2.16 -0.69 -10.39
CA ILE A 73 -3.54 -1.11 -10.15
C ILE A 73 -3.58 -2.59 -9.76
N ILE A 74 -2.80 -3.45 -10.42
CA ILE A 74 -2.71 -4.86 -10.07
C ILE A 74 -2.22 -5.04 -8.62
N TYR A 75 -1.16 -4.34 -8.21
CA TYR A 75 -0.66 -4.43 -6.84
C TYR A 75 -1.63 -3.85 -5.81
N LEU A 76 -2.31 -2.74 -6.12
CA LEU A 76 -3.36 -2.18 -5.25
C LEU A 76 -4.52 -3.17 -5.09
N LEU A 77 -4.94 -3.83 -6.17
CA LEU A 77 -6.07 -4.77 -6.17
C LEU A 77 -5.72 -6.05 -5.42
N LEU A 78 -4.53 -6.63 -5.65
CA LEU A 78 -4.01 -7.76 -4.87
C LEU A 78 -3.85 -7.40 -3.38
N GLY A 79 -3.22 -6.26 -3.10
CA GLY A 79 -3.05 -5.76 -1.73
C GLY A 79 -4.39 -5.55 -1.04
N TYR A 80 -5.38 -5.00 -1.73
CA TYR A 80 -6.73 -4.78 -1.19
C TYR A 80 -7.48 -6.09 -0.91
N LEU A 81 -7.39 -7.08 -1.80
CA LEU A 81 -7.98 -8.41 -1.59
C LEU A 81 -7.37 -9.10 -0.37
N VAL A 82 -6.04 -9.14 -0.29
CA VAL A 82 -5.33 -9.74 0.85
C VAL A 82 -5.63 -8.97 2.14
N PHE A 83 -5.67 -7.63 2.10
CA PHE A 83 -5.99 -6.83 3.28
C PHE A 83 -7.42 -7.07 3.76
N THR A 84 -8.39 -7.09 2.83
CA THR A 84 -9.79 -7.34 3.16
C THR A 84 -9.96 -8.72 3.80
N PHE A 85 -9.28 -9.74 3.26
CA PHE A 85 -9.28 -11.08 3.85
C PHE A 85 -8.64 -11.09 5.24
N THR A 86 -7.49 -10.43 5.41
CA THR A 86 -6.80 -10.26 6.70
C THR A 86 -7.70 -9.58 7.72
N TYR A 87 -8.40 -8.52 7.31
CA TYR A 87 -9.32 -7.73 8.13
C TYR A 87 -10.51 -8.57 8.59
N VAL A 88 -11.17 -9.30 7.67
CA VAL A 88 -12.30 -10.18 8.00
C VAL A 88 -11.88 -11.26 9.00
N ILE A 89 -10.70 -11.87 8.82
CA ILE A 89 -10.15 -12.83 9.79
C ILE A 89 -9.89 -12.15 11.14
N GLY A 90 -9.33 -10.95 11.14
CA GLY A 90 -9.09 -10.17 12.36
C GLY A 90 -10.38 -9.86 13.13
N ILE A 91 -11.43 -9.44 12.43
CA ILE A 91 -12.77 -9.22 13.00
C ILE A 91 -13.35 -10.52 13.55
N TYR A 92 -13.23 -11.64 12.83
CA TYR A 92 -13.65 -12.94 13.33
C TYR A 92 -12.90 -13.31 14.62
N PHE A 93 -11.58 -13.08 14.70
CA PHE A 93 -10.82 -13.33 15.92
C PHE A 93 -11.26 -12.46 17.09
N PHE A 94 -11.50 -11.18 16.83
CA PHE A 94 -12.00 -10.25 17.82
C PHE A 94 -13.30 -10.75 18.47
N PHE A 95 -14.31 -11.11 17.66
CA PHE A 95 -15.59 -11.58 18.19
C PHE A 95 -15.53 -12.99 18.80
N ARG A 96 -14.73 -13.89 18.22
CA ARG A 96 -14.69 -15.30 18.62
C ARG A 96 -13.83 -15.55 19.87
N TYR A 97 -12.72 -14.83 19.97
CA TYR A 97 -11.68 -15.06 20.96
C TYR A 97 -11.56 -13.88 21.92
N ASP A 98 -11.26 -12.66 21.45
CA ASP A 98 -10.95 -11.53 22.35
C ASP A 98 -12.16 -11.06 23.17
N ALA A 99 -13.31 -10.82 22.51
CA ALA A 99 -14.55 -10.41 23.17
C ALA A 99 -15.07 -11.48 24.15
N LYS A 100 -14.80 -12.76 23.87
CA LYS A 100 -15.19 -13.89 24.72
C LYS A 100 -14.07 -14.34 25.67
N ARG A 101 -12.94 -13.63 25.72
CA ARG A 101 -11.73 -13.96 26.48
C ARG A 101 -11.24 -15.41 26.30
N LYS A 102 -11.40 -15.97 25.10
CA LYS A 102 -10.88 -17.30 24.73
C LYS A 102 -9.51 -17.18 24.08
N HIS A 103 -8.68 -18.20 24.22
CA HIS A 103 -7.36 -18.21 23.59
C HIS A 103 -7.47 -18.68 22.13
N PRO A 104 -7.04 -17.85 21.15
CA PRO A 104 -6.89 -18.31 19.78
C PRO A 104 -5.73 -19.31 19.67
N GLY A 105 -5.82 -20.24 18.72
CA GLY A 105 -4.73 -21.16 18.41
C GLY A 105 -3.56 -20.43 17.75
N LEU A 106 -2.33 -20.86 18.03
CA LEU A 106 -1.12 -20.26 17.46
C LEU A 106 -1.12 -20.24 15.93
N GLN A 107 -1.61 -21.33 15.31
CA GLN A 107 -1.72 -21.46 13.85
C GLN A 107 -2.59 -20.35 13.23
N SER A 108 -3.72 -20.03 13.86
CA SER A 108 -4.65 -19.02 13.37
C SER A 108 -4.05 -17.62 13.46
N ILE A 109 -3.32 -17.31 14.53
CA ILE A 109 -2.61 -16.04 14.67
C ILE A 109 -1.44 -15.95 13.68
N ALA A 110 -0.66 -17.03 13.54
CA ALA A 110 0.45 -17.07 12.58
C ALA A 110 -0.05 -16.84 11.15
N LEU A 111 -1.19 -17.42 10.77
CA LEU A 111 -1.85 -17.16 9.50
C LEU A 111 -2.23 -15.69 9.34
N HIS A 112 -2.86 -15.09 10.36
CA HIS A 112 -3.23 -13.67 10.31
C HIS A 112 -2.00 -12.76 10.20
N LEU A 113 -0.92 -13.06 10.92
CA LEU A 113 0.33 -12.33 10.81
C LEU A 113 0.95 -12.45 9.42
N ALA A 114 0.96 -13.66 8.84
CA ALA A 114 1.48 -13.88 7.49
C ALA A 114 0.68 -13.09 6.44
N LEU A 115 -0.64 -13.07 6.54
CA LEU A 115 -1.52 -12.30 5.67
C LEU A 115 -1.35 -10.77 5.85
N ALA A 116 -1.16 -10.31 7.09
CA ALA A 116 -0.85 -8.92 7.39
C ALA A 116 0.52 -8.52 6.80
N GLY A 117 1.52 -9.40 6.88
CA GLY A 117 2.83 -9.21 6.26
C GLY A 117 2.73 -9.13 4.73
N LEU A 118 1.99 -10.05 4.10
CA LEU A 118 1.75 -10.01 2.65
C LEU A 118 1.02 -8.73 2.22
N THR A 119 0.02 -8.30 3.00
CA THR A 119 -0.65 -7.02 2.76
C THR A 119 0.37 -5.87 2.76
N PHE A 120 1.20 -5.81 3.80
CA PHE A 120 2.20 -4.76 3.94
C PHE A 120 3.16 -4.75 2.74
N VAL A 121 3.62 -5.91 2.29
CA VAL A 121 4.48 -6.05 1.11
C VAL A 121 3.77 -5.55 -0.15
N PHE A 122 2.55 -6.00 -0.44
CA PHE A 122 1.84 -5.59 -1.67
C PHE A 122 1.53 -4.09 -1.69
N VAL A 123 1.08 -3.52 -0.58
CA VAL A 123 0.77 -2.09 -0.51
C VAL A 123 2.05 -1.26 -0.60
N THR A 124 3.14 -1.66 0.07
CA THR A 124 4.44 -1.00 -0.06
C THR A 124 4.95 -1.05 -1.49
N SER A 125 4.87 -2.20 -2.15
CA SER A 125 5.25 -2.32 -3.57
C SER A 125 4.42 -1.39 -4.46
N SER A 126 3.10 -1.30 -4.24
CA SER A 126 2.25 -0.37 -5.00
C SER A 126 2.64 1.10 -4.77
N TYR A 127 2.97 1.47 -3.52
CA TYR A 127 3.40 2.83 -3.16
C TYR A 127 4.73 3.19 -3.82
N VAL A 128 5.70 2.27 -3.78
CA VAL A 128 7.01 2.44 -4.41
C VAL A 128 6.88 2.58 -5.91
N VAL A 129 6.06 1.76 -6.58
CA VAL A 129 5.84 1.89 -8.04
C VAL A 129 5.29 3.28 -8.39
N VAL A 130 4.26 3.76 -7.69
CA VAL A 130 3.69 5.10 -7.94
C VAL A 130 4.72 6.21 -7.74
N THR A 131 5.43 6.19 -6.61
CA THR A 131 6.38 7.25 -6.26
C THR A 131 7.62 7.25 -7.16
N VAL A 132 8.15 6.08 -7.52
CA VAL A 132 9.31 5.95 -8.40
C VAL A 132 8.96 6.31 -9.85
N THR A 133 7.81 5.88 -10.37
CA THR A 133 7.38 6.19 -11.75
C THR A 133 7.11 7.69 -11.94
N GLN A 134 6.49 8.36 -10.95
CA GLN A 134 6.30 9.82 -11.02
C GLN A 134 7.63 10.58 -11.10
N ASN A 135 8.65 10.15 -10.34
CA ASN A 135 9.96 10.79 -10.36
C ASN A 135 10.72 10.61 -11.69
N HIS A 136 10.50 9.51 -12.42
CA HIS A 136 11.16 9.29 -13.72
C HIS A 136 10.44 10.00 -14.89
N SER A 137 9.12 10.16 -14.81
CA SER A 137 8.34 10.86 -15.85
C SER A 137 8.70 12.35 -16.01
N VAL A 138 9.21 13.00 -14.95
CA VAL A 138 9.70 14.40 -15.01
C VAL A 138 11.06 14.49 -15.71
N VAL A 139 11.85 13.41 -15.66
CA VAL A 139 13.23 13.38 -16.14
C VAL A 139 13.32 13.04 -17.64
N ASP A 140 12.38 12.25 -18.16
CA ASP A 140 12.43 11.77 -19.55
C ASP A 140 12.08 12.83 -20.62
N HIS A 141 11.34 13.88 -20.29
CA HIS A 141 11.02 14.93 -21.28
C HIS A 141 12.14 15.94 -21.51
N THR A 142 13.20 15.96 -20.68
CA THR A 142 14.24 17.01 -20.77
C THR A 142 15.67 16.49 -20.89
N LEU A 143 15.98 15.25 -20.50
CA LEU A 143 17.34 14.72 -20.64
C LEU A 143 17.63 14.18 -22.05
N GLY A 144 16.65 13.53 -22.70
CA GLY A 144 16.80 13.06 -24.09
C GLY A 144 16.99 14.20 -25.07
N ALA A 145 16.17 15.26 -24.97
CA ALA A 145 16.20 16.41 -25.87
C ALA A 145 17.42 17.36 -25.66
N LYS A 146 18.18 17.20 -24.57
CA LYS A 146 19.39 18.00 -24.27
C LYS A 146 20.69 17.20 -24.40
N SER A 147 20.61 15.93 -24.80
CA SER A 147 21.78 15.11 -25.07
C SER A 147 22.49 15.61 -26.34
N PRO A 148 23.83 15.78 -26.33
CA PRO A 148 24.61 16.09 -27.53
C PRO A 148 24.38 15.07 -28.65
N VAL A 149 24.12 13.81 -28.30
CA VAL A 149 23.84 12.73 -29.25
C VAL A 149 22.48 12.91 -29.89
N TRP A 150 21.46 13.34 -29.14
CA TRP A 150 20.15 13.64 -29.71
C TRP A 150 20.23 14.80 -30.71
N PHE A 151 21.03 15.83 -30.39
CA PHE A 151 21.31 16.95 -31.28
C PHE A 151 22.05 16.54 -32.55
N LEU A 152 22.97 15.58 -32.47
CA LEU A 152 23.65 15.02 -33.63
C LEU A 152 22.70 14.25 -34.56
N VAL A 153 21.77 13.48 -33.98
CA VAL A 153 20.79 12.68 -34.75
C VAL A 153 19.70 13.56 -35.37
N HIS A 154 19.27 14.63 -34.68
CA HIS A 154 18.15 15.49 -35.10
C HIS A 154 18.60 16.84 -35.66
N ARG A 155 19.89 16.97 -36.01
CA ARG A 155 20.52 18.22 -36.46
C ARG A 155 19.78 18.89 -37.62
N ASP A 156 19.36 18.12 -38.62
CA ASP A 156 18.67 18.65 -39.81
C ASP A 156 17.31 19.27 -39.47
N GLN A 157 16.59 18.71 -38.50
CA GLN A 157 15.28 19.24 -38.08
C GLN A 157 15.44 20.58 -37.35
N VAL A 158 16.51 20.74 -36.57
CA VAL A 158 16.82 21.99 -35.87
C VAL A 158 17.26 23.08 -36.85
N ILE A 159 18.09 22.74 -37.84
CA ILE A 159 18.58 23.72 -38.82
C ILE A 159 17.41 24.24 -39.69
N HIS A 160 16.51 23.36 -40.13
CA HIS A 160 15.37 23.78 -40.95
C HIS A 160 14.26 24.52 -40.21
N SER A 161 14.11 24.32 -38.89
CA SER A 161 13.13 25.06 -38.09
C SER A 161 13.54 26.51 -37.84
N HIS A 162 14.85 26.80 -37.74
CA HIS A 162 15.37 28.16 -37.61
C HIS A 162 15.43 28.94 -38.93
N GLN A 163 15.28 28.29 -40.07
CA GLN A 163 15.31 28.92 -41.39
C GLN A 163 13.93 29.48 -41.83
N LYS A 164 12.89 29.27 -41.02
CA LYS A 164 11.51 29.75 -41.27
C LYS A 164 11.06 30.89 -40.33
N GLN A 165 11.99 31.51 -39.60
CA GLN A 165 11.80 32.79 -38.90
C GLN A 165 12.53 33.90 -39.65
#